data_AF-A0A1J0LPN2-F1
#
_entry.id   AF-A0A1J0LPN2-F1
#
_cell.length_a   1.000
_cell.length_b   1.000
_cell.length_c   1.000
_cell.angle_alpha   90.00
_cell.angle_beta   90.00
_cell.angle_gamma   90.00
#
_symmetry.space_group_name_H-M   'P 1'
#
loop_
_entity.id
_entity.type
_entity.pdbx_description
1 polymer ?
#
loop_
_entity_poly.entity_id
_entity_poly.type
_entity_poly.pdbx_seq_one_letter_code
_entity_poly.pdbx_strand_id
1 'polypeptide(L)'
;MKIIPYILLFTTFLIGCRGGHHESNISKVTKHNVPIDYTVSSEEFILGDSLILAKVPDHTIYIRDRKSEITSFECSKCHSESLENIASKQGGKKNSHWNIKINHAEIMACSSCHDTKGNLNHLKDINGTPIDFDHSYQLCSQCHTNQFEDWKGGAHGKRLSAWAPPRVSYTCVECHNPHDPKFKQRMPSRHLNVSSEDQTLNEEH
;
A
#
# COMPACT_ATOMS: atom_id res chain seq x y z
N MET A 1 43.42 23.28 -60.94
CA MET A 1 42.67 23.14 -59.66
C MET A 1 41.39 22.37 -59.94
N LYS A 2 41.36 21.06 -59.64
CA LYS A 2 40.16 20.23 -59.75
C LYS A 2 39.86 19.69 -58.36
N ILE A 3 38.87 20.30 -57.71
CA ILE A 3 38.40 19.95 -56.37
C ILE A 3 37.48 18.73 -56.53
N ILE A 4 38.08 17.55 -56.37
CA ILE A 4 37.46 16.24 -56.15
C ILE A 4 37.43 16.05 -54.61
N PRO A 5 36.52 15.32 -53.93
CA PRO A 5 35.12 14.98 -54.11
C PRO A 5 34.36 15.10 -52.75
N TYR A 6 33.88 16.27 -52.33
CA TYR A 6 33.29 16.42 -50.98
C TYR A 6 31.77 16.51 -50.92
N ILE A 7 31.07 16.34 -52.05
CA ILE A 7 29.60 16.51 -52.11
C ILE A 7 28.85 15.16 -51.96
N LEU A 8 29.54 14.02 -52.15
CA LEU A 8 28.90 12.70 -52.12
C LEU A 8 28.98 11.96 -50.77
N LEU A 9 29.60 12.57 -49.75
CA LEU A 9 29.69 11.97 -48.41
C LEU A 9 28.75 12.59 -47.37
N PHE A 10 27.97 13.62 -47.73
CA PHE A 10 27.06 14.30 -46.80
C PHE A 10 25.59 13.90 -46.97
N THR A 11 25.24 13.16 -48.02
CA THR A 11 23.84 12.76 -48.31
C THR A 11 23.44 11.41 -47.71
N THR A 12 24.36 10.66 -47.12
CA THR A 12 24.07 9.35 -46.50
C THR A 12 23.93 9.39 -44.97
N PHE A 13 23.66 10.57 -44.38
CA PHE A 13 23.40 10.68 -42.93
C PHE A 13 21.91 10.85 -42.56
N LEU A 14 21.00 10.92 -43.53
CA LEU A 14 19.55 11.14 -43.27
C LEU A 14 18.65 9.94 -43.54
N ILE A 15 19.19 8.73 -43.73
CA ILE A 15 18.40 7.50 -43.96
C ILE A 15 18.55 6.51 -42.78
N GLY A 16 18.61 7.05 -41.56
CA GLY A 16 18.85 6.29 -40.33
C GLY A 16 17.67 6.20 -39.35
N CYS A 17 16.57 6.91 -39.58
CA CYS A 17 15.40 6.89 -38.67
C CYS A 17 14.17 6.29 -39.37
N ARG A 18 14.18 4.97 -39.61
CA ARG A 18 12.91 4.22 -39.65
C ARG A 18 12.44 4.11 -38.21
N GLY A 19 11.68 5.11 -37.77
CA GLY A 19 10.98 5.10 -36.49
C GLY A 19 10.00 3.94 -36.45
N GLY A 20 10.45 2.77 -35.98
CA GLY A 20 9.55 1.81 -35.38
C GLY A 20 8.93 2.51 -34.19
N HIS A 21 7.70 2.99 -34.34
CA HIS A 21 6.93 3.54 -33.24
C HIS A 21 6.84 2.46 -32.16
N HIS A 22 7.66 2.57 -31.13
CA HIS A 22 7.51 1.77 -29.92
C HIS A 22 6.25 2.25 -29.23
N GLU A 23 5.11 1.73 -29.68
CA GLU A 23 3.83 1.93 -29.04
C GLU A 23 3.92 1.32 -27.63
N SER A 24 3.75 2.15 -26.60
CA SER A 24 3.87 1.72 -25.21
C SER A 24 2.77 0.69 -24.90
N ASN A 25 3.07 -0.26 -24.01
CA ASN A 25 2.05 -1.23 -23.59
C ASN A 25 0.87 -0.52 -22.90
N ILE A 26 1.11 0.64 -22.27
CA ILE A 26 0.07 1.48 -21.69
C ILE A 26 -0.89 1.96 -22.78
N SER A 27 -0.40 2.50 -23.91
CA SER A 27 -1.31 2.99 -24.97
C SER A 27 -2.12 1.86 -25.60
N LYS A 28 -1.58 0.64 -25.65
CA LYS A 28 -2.33 -0.56 -26.08
C LYS A 28 -3.44 -0.93 -25.11
N VAL A 29 -3.20 -0.83 -23.79
CA VAL A 29 -4.22 -1.08 -22.76
C VAL A 29 -5.28 0.01 -22.77
N THR A 30 -4.90 1.29 -22.88
CA THR A 30 -5.84 2.42 -22.89
C THR A 30 -6.79 2.35 -24.08
N LYS A 31 -6.33 1.89 -25.25
CA LYS A 31 -7.19 1.67 -26.43
C LYS A 31 -8.28 0.62 -26.22
N HIS A 32 -8.12 -0.29 -25.27
CA HIS A 32 -9.09 -1.33 -24.93
C HIS A 32 -9.84 -1.05 -23.62
N ASN A 33 -9.63 0.13 -23.02
CA ASN A 33 -10.28 0.50 -21.76
C ASN A 33 -11.69 1.04 -22.04
N VAL A 34 -12.60 0.15 -22.44
CA VAL A 34 -14.02 0.48 -22.61
C VAL A 34 -14.64 0.68 -21.22
N PRO A 35 -15.41 1.76 -20.98
CA PRO A 35 -16.15 1.90 -19.73
C PRO A 35 -17.01 0.66 -19.47
N ILE A 36 -16.82 0.04 -18.31
CA ILE A 36 -17.64 -1.09 -17.89
C ILE A 36 -18.98 -0.53 -17.40
N ASP A 37 -20.06 -0.93 -18.08
CA ASP A 37 -21.42 -0.69 -17.59
C ASP A 37 -21.80 -1.79 -16.59
N TYR A 38 -22.24 -1.39 -15.41
CA TYR A 38 -22.58 -2.31 -14.34
C TYR A 38 -24.11 -2.38 -14.21
N THR A 39 -24.67 -3.56 -14.44
CA THR A 39 -26.10 -3.83 -14.25
C THR A 39 -26.46 -4.27 -12.82
N VAL A 40 -25.45 -4.45 -11.97
CA VAL A 40 -25.57 -4.92 -10.58
C VAL A 40 -24.79 -3.98 -9.63
N SER A 41 -25.17 -3.96 -8.36
CA SER A 41 -24.59 -3.11 -7.32
C SER A 41 -23.99 -3.96 -6.18
N SER A 42 -22.94 -3.44 -5.54
CA SER A 42 -22.31 -4.03 -4.36
C SER A 42 -22.92 -3.54 -3.03
N GLU A 43 -23.89 -2.61 -3.06
CA GLU A 43 -24.46 -1.95 -1.87
C GLU A 43 -25.03 -2.94 -0.84
N GLU A 44 -25.72 -3.99 -1.30
CA GLU A 44 -26.29 -5.01 -0.41
C GLU A 44 -25.21 -5.75 0.40
N PHE A 45 -24.05 -5.99 -0.20
CA PHE A 45 -22.96 -6.74 0.43
C PHE A 45 -22.09 -5.91 1.37
N ILE A 46 -22.36 -4.62 1.49
CA ILE A 46 -21.62 -3.70 2.37
C ILE A 46 -22.55 -3.10 3.43
N LEU A 47 -23.79 -3.59 3.49
CA LEU A 47 -24.80 -3.14 4.43
C LEU A 47 -24.39 -3.53 5.86
N GLY A 48 -24.13 -2.53 6.70
CA GLY A 48 -23.72 -2.71 8.10
C GLY A 48 -22.22 -2.59 8.34
N ASP A 49 -21.39 -2.47 7.29
CA ASP A 49 -19.97 -2.15 7.45
C ASP A 49 -19.79 -0.66 7.78
N SER A 50 -18.91 -0.37 8.75
CA SER A 50 -18.44 1.01 8.99
C SER A 50 -17.45 1.38 7.89
N LEU A 51 -17.91 2.11 6.89
CA LEU A 51 -17.12 2.51 5.73
C LEU A 51 -16.87 4.02 5.70
N ILE A 52 -15.67 4.38 5.29
CA ILE A 52 -15.28 5.77 5.04
C ILE A 52 -14.74 5.93 3.61
N LEU A 53 -14.83 7.13 3.07
CA LEU A 53 -14.29 7.43 1.74
C LEU A 53 -12.77 7.63 1.83
N ALA A 54 -12.03 6.89 1.01
CA ALA A 54 -10.60 7.10 0.86
C ALA A 54 -10.32 8.46 0.21
N LYS A 55 -9.38 9.20 0.78
CA LYS A 55 -8.79 10.43 0.23
C LYS A 55 -7.85 10.11 -0.93
N VAL A 56 -8.41 9.72 -2.07
CA VAL A 56 -7.68 9.42 -3.31
C VAL A 56 -8.27 10.30 -4.43
N PRO A 57 -7.48 11.20 -5.05
CA PRO A 57 -7.96 11.96 -6.19
C PRO A 57 -8.43 11.05 -7.33
N ASP A 58 -9.50 11.47 -8.00
CA ASP A 58 -10.05 10.83 -9.21
C ASP A 58 -10.57 9.39 -9.04
N HIS A 59 -10.65 8.88 -7.80
CA HIS A 59 -11.15 7.54 -7.51
C HIS A 59 -12.15 7.55 -6.35
N THR A 60 -13.30 6.93 -6.53
CA THR A 60 -14.25 6.65 -5.45
C THR A 60 -13.98 5.26 -4.89
N ILE A 61 -13.24 5.22 -3.77
CA ILE A 61 -12.89 3.98 -3.07
C ILE A 61 -13.34 4.11 -1.62
N TYR A 62 -14.14 3.18 -1.15
CA TYR A 62 -14.47 3.05 0.27
C TYR A 62 -13.48 2.10 0.95
N ILE A 63 -13.17 2.40 2.21
CA ILE A 63 -12.32 1.58 3.08
C ILE A 63 -13.04 1.37 4.40
N ARG A 64 -12.64 0.36 5.18
CA ARG A 64 -13.21 0.14 6.51
C ARG A 64 -12.66 1.15 7.51
N ASP A 65 -13.47 1.49 8.51
CA ASP A 65 -13.04 2.20 9.71
C ASP A 65 -12.09 1.31 10.52
N ARG A 66 -10.80 1.60 10.42
CA ARG A 66 -9.74 0.83 11.06
C ARG A 66 -9.47 1.34 12.47
N LYS A 67 -9.64 2.64 12.71
CA LYS A 67 -9.34 3.32 13.96
C LYS A 67 -10.25 2.83 15.07
N SER A 68 -11.55 2.63 14.82
CA SER A 68 -12.46 2.10 15.84
C SER A 68 -12.12 0.66 16.24
N GLU A 69 -11.45 -0.10 15.38
CA GLU A 69 -10.96 -1.46 15.66
C GLU A 69 -9.63 -1.50 16.44
N ILE A 70 -9.07 -0.35 16.83
CA ILE A 70 -7.85 -0.31 17.66
C ILE A 70 -8.23 -0.52 19.13
N THR A 71 -7.84 -1.66 19.71
CA THR A 71 -8.24 -2.12 21.05
C THR A 71 -8.07 -1.08 22.18
N SER A 72 -7.03 -0.24 22.13
CA SER A 72 -6.68 0.71 23.20
C SER A 72 -6.69 2.17 22.74
N PHE A 73 -7.50 2.51 21.75
CA PHE A 73 -7.69 3.90 21.33
C PHE A 73 -8.66 4.65 22.27
N GLU A 74 -8.46 5.91 22.62
CA GLU A 74 -7.38 6.85 22.24
C GLU A 74 -6.08 6.66 23.03
N CYS A 75 -4.95 6.72 22.32
CA CYS A 75 -3.61 6.63 22.86
C CYS A 75 -3.29 7.75 23.88
N SER A 76 -3.82 8.95 23.63
CA SER A 76 -3.64 10.15 24.46
C SER A 76 -4.13 9.99 25.90
N LYS A 77 -5.04 9.04 26.17
CA LYS A 77 -5.52 8.74 27.52
C LYS A 77 -4.40 8.30 28.46
N CYS A 78 -3.37 7.66 27.93
CA CYS A 78 -2.17 7.30 28.69
C CYS A 78 -0.94 8.12 28.25
N HIS A 79 -0.92 8.62 27.02
CA HIS A 79 0.16 9.42 26.47
C HIS A 79 -0.20 10.92 26.46
N SER A 80 -0.28 11.51 27.65
CA SER A 80 -0.59 12.93 27.84
C SER A 80 0.61 13.87 27.65
N GLU A 81 1.81 13.32 27.53
CA GLU A 81 3.08 14.03 27.31
C GLU A 81 3.92 13.26 26.28
N SER A 82 5.03 13.86 25.82
CA SER A 82 5.95 13.19 24.88
C SER A 82 6.48 11.87 25.43
N LEU A 83 6.81 10.93 24.55
CA LEU A 83 7.35 9.64 24.97
C LEU A 83 8.69 9.76 25.71
N GLU A 84 9.48 10.79 25.39
CA GLU A 84 10.74 11.10 26.09
C GLU A 84 10.49 11.48 27.56
N ASN A 85 9.49 12.34 27.81
CA ASN A 85 9.11 12.74 29.17
C ASN A 85 8.54 11.57 29.96
N ILE A 86 7.71 10.73 29.33
CA ILE A 86 7.17 9.53 29.97
C ILE A 86 8.30 8.53 30.29
N ALA A 87 9.22 8.30 29.36
CA ALA A 87 10.33 7.36 29.54
C ALA A 87 11.27 7.78 30.69
N SER A 88 11.59 9.08 30.79
CA SER A 88 12.43 9.60 31.88
C SER A 88 11.76 9.43 33.26
N LYS A 89 10.43 9.56 33.34
CA LYS A 89 9.65 9.36 34.57
C LYS A 89 9.49 7.89 34.98
N GLN A 90 9.54 6.94 34.04
CA GLN A 90 9.29 5.52 34.31
C GLN A 90 10.50 4.74 34.85
N GLY A 91 11.71 5.33 34.87
CA GLY A 91 12.88 4.72 35.54
C GLY A 91 13.24 3.32 35.04
N GLY A 92 13.03 3.03 33.75
CA GLY A 92 13.43 1.75 33.13
C GLY A 92 12.47 0.58 33.32
N LYS A 93 11.23 0.80 33.78
CA LYS A 93 10.19 -0.25 33.79
C LYS A 93 9.78 -0.64 32.36
N LYS A 94 9.30 -1.88 32.18
CA LYS A 94 8.80 -2.35 30.89
C LYS A 94 7.54 -1.55 30.49
N ASN A 95 7.65 -0.82 29.39
CA ASN A 95 6.56 -0.02 28.84
C ASN A 95 5.47 -0.89 28.20
N SER A 96 4.24 -0.37 28.12
CA SER A 96 3.24 -0.90 27.17
C SER A 96 3.86 -0.93 25.76
N HIS A 97 3.59 -2.00 25.01
CA HIS A 97 4.14 -2.25 23.67
C HIS A 97 5.62 -2.69 23.60
N TRP A 98 6.27 -3.04 24.72
CA TRP A 98 7.67 -3.50 24.76
C TRP A 98 7.98 -4.74 23.91
N ASN A 99 6.97 -5.51 23.52
CA ASN A 99 7.07 -6.71 22.70
C ASN A 99 6.92 -6.45 21.19
N ILE A 100 6.73 -5.20 20.76
CA ILE A 100 6.64 -4.83 19.35
C ILE A 100 8.05 -4.56 18.82
N LYS A 101 8.41 -5.22 17.72
CA LYS A 101 9.67 -4.98 16.99
C LYS A 101 9.34 -4.45 15.59
N ILE A 102 10.10 -3.47 15.14
CA ILE A 102 9.99 -2.93 13.78
C ILE A 102 10.99 -3.67 12.90
N ASN A 103 10.46 -4.41 11.92
CA ASN A 103 11.18 -5.13 10.89
C ASN A 103 10.84 -4.52 9.52
N HIS A 104 10.99 -3.20 9.39
CA HIS A 104 10.60 -2.48 8.18
C HIS A 104 11.63 -1.41 7.85
N ALA A 105 12.51 -1.69 6.88
CA ALA A 105 13.70 -0.89 6.53
C ALA A 105 14.67 -0.66 7.71
N GLU A 106 15.97 -0.74 7.47
CA GLU A 106 16.98 -0.75 8.54
C GLU A 106 17.00 0.53 9.39
N ILE A 107 16.63 1.67 8.80
CA ILE A 107 16.72 2.99 9.44
C ILE A 107 15.42 3.44 10.11
N MET A 108 14.32 2.71 9.96
CA MET A 108 13.04 3.18 10.51
C MET A 108 12.92 2.85 11.99
N ALA A 109 12.30 3.78 12.71
CA ALA A 109 11.96 3.65 14.11
C ALA A 109 10.47 3.96 14.31
N CYS A 110 9.96 3.80 15.53
CA CYS A 110 8.55 4.10 15.83
C CYS A 110 8.18 5.54 15.43
N SER A 111 9.12 6.47 15.64
CA SER A 111 9.02 7.89 15.32
C SER A 111 9.09 8.21 13.82
N SER A 112 9.37 7.24 12.96
CA SER A 112 9.26 7.41 11.50
C SER A 112 7.80 7.52 11.07
N CYS A 113 6.89 6.83 11.75
CA CYS A 113 5.48 6.74 11.40
C CYS A 113 4.56 7.37 12.45
N HIS A 114 4.93 7.30 13.73
CA HIS A 114 4.15 7.83 14.84
C HIS A 114 4.69 9.19 15.30
N ASP A 115 3.79 10.07 15.71
CA ASP A 115 4.14 11.35 16.31
C ASP A 115 4.54 11.18 17.78
N THR A 116 5.74 10.66 18.01
CA THR A 116 6.26 10.35 19.36
C THR A 116 6.58 11.58 20.21
N LYS A 117 6.57 12.78 19.60
CA LYS A 117 6.85 14.05 20.28
C LYS A 117 5.58 14.85 20.52
N GLY A 118 4.55 14.67 19.70
CA GLY A 118 3.25 15.30 19.83
C GLY A 118 2.17 14.30 20.23
N ASN A 119 1.21 14.07 19.34
CA ASN A 119 -0.02 13.34 19.64
C ASN A 119 -0.04 11.94 19.00
N LEU A 120 -0.05 10.90 19.83
CA LEU A 120 -0.05 9.51 19.38
C LEU A 120 -1.42 9.00 18.88
N ASN A 121 -2.46 9.84 18.90
CA ASN A 121 -3.75 9.52 18.27
C ASN A 121 -3.70 9.61 16.73
N HIS A 122 -2.58 10.06 16.15
CA HIS A 122 -2.35 10.06 14.71
C HIS A 122 -0.99 9.46 14.34
N LEU A 123 -0.93 9.02 13.10
CA LEU A 123 0.32 8.82 12.38
C LEU A 123 0.83 10.19 11.91
N LYS A 124 2.07 10.25 11.44
CA LYS A 124 2.61 11.42 10.76
C LYS A 124 3.31 11.04 9.48
N ASP A 125 3.28 11.96 8.52
CA ASP A 125 4.05 11.86 7.29
C ASP A 125 5.54 12.20 7.54
N ILE A 126 6.37 12.14 6.48
CA ILE A 126 7.81 12.46 6.58
C ILE A 126 8.08 13.93 6.97
N ASN A 127 7.11 14.82 6.74
CA ASN A 127 7.17 16.23 7.07
C ASN A 127 6.57 16.54 8.46
N GLY A 128 6.03 15.54 9.15
CA GLY A 128 5.35 15.69 10.43
C GLY A 128 3.87 16.03 10.36
N THR A 129 3.26 16.04 9.17
CA THR A 129 1.82 16.29 8.99
C THR A 129 1.02 15.12 9.54
N PRO A 130 -0.01 15.36 10.38
CA PRO A 130 -0.86 14.31 10.92
C PRO A 130 -1.59 13.52 9.84
N ILE A 131 -1.55 12.20 9.95
CA ILE A 131 -2.32 11.24 9.14
C ILE A 131 -3.18 10.42 10.09
N ASP A 132 -4.46 10.36 9.76
CA ASP A 132 -5.43 9.55 10.48
C ASP A 132 -5.14 8.05 10.31
N PHE A 133 -5.34 7.23 11.35
CA PHE A 133 -5.10 5.77 11.28
C PHE A 133 -5.90 5.08 10.17
N ASP A 134 -7.12 5.54 9.88
CA ASP A 134 -7.92 5.00 8.78
C ASP A 134 -7.27 5.24 7.42
N HIS A 135 -6.50 6.33 7.31
CA HIS A 135 -5.85 6.77 6.10
C HIS A 135 -4.36 6.37 6.07
N SER A 136 -3.97 5.35 6.82
CA SER A 136 -2.58 4.87 6.91
C SER A 136 -1.92 4.57 5.55
N TYR A 137 -2.71 4.25 4.51
CA TYR A 137 -2.19 4.09 3.14
C TYR A 137 -1.53 5.36 2.59
N GLN A 138 -1.93 6.57 3.05
CA GLN A 138 -1.29 7.82 2.68
C GLN A 138 0.16 7.85 3.20
N LEU A 139 0.39 7.38 4.43
CA LEU A 139 1.73 7.25 4.99
C LEU A 139 2.58 6.27 4.15
N CYS A 140 2.02 5.09 3.84
CA CYS A 140 2.71 4.06 3.06
C CYS A 140 3.10 4.55 1.65
N SER A 141 2.22 5.33 1.01
CA SER A 141 2.41 5.83 -0.36
C SER A 141 3.61 6.76 -0.54
N GLN A 142 4.16 7.33 0.55
CA GLN A 142 5.34 8.18 0.50
C GLN A 142 6.60 7.45 0.03
N CYS A 143 6.66 6.13 0.25
CA CYS A 143 7.77 5.28 -0.20
C CYS A 143 7.30 4.16 -1.15
N HIS A 144 6.08 3.65 -0.97
CA HIS A 144 5.50 2.56 -1.77
C HIS A 144 4.56 3.08 -2.86
N THR A 145 5.07 3.99 -3.70
CA THR A 145 4.30 4.65 -4.76
C THR A 145 3.69 3.65 -5.73
N ASN A 146 4.48 2.70 -6.25
CA ASN A 146 3.97 1.71 -7.21
C ASN A 146 2.85 0.84 -6.63
N GLN A 147 3.01 0.33 -5.40
CA GLN A 147 1.98 -0.48 -4.75
C GLN A 147 0.73 0.35 -4.47
N PHE A 148 0.89 1.64 -4.15
CA PHE A 148 -0.23 2.55 -3.98
C PHE A 148 -0.95 2.84 -5.30
N GLU A 149 -0.24 3.06 -6.41
CA GLU A 149 -0.85 3.21 -7.74
C GLU A 149 -1.63 1.95 -8.14
N ASP A 150 -1.05 0.77 -7.93
CA ASP A 150 -1.72 -0.51 -8.18
C ASP A 150 -2.95 -0.68 -7.29
N TRP A 151 -2.88 -0.25 -6.02
CA TRP A 151 -4.01 -0.28 -5.10
C TRP A 151 -5.11 0.69 -5.54
N LYS A 152 -4.78 1.93 -5.95
CA LYS A 152 -5.74 2.89 -6.51
C LYS A 152 -6.43 2.31 -7.74
N GLY A 153 -5.68 1.71 -8.67
CA GLY A 153 -6.21 1.05 -9.86
C GLY A 153 -6.97 -0.26 -9.59
N GLY A 154 -6.81 -0.85 -8.40
CA GLY A 154 -7.45 -2.10 -7.99
C GLY A 154 -6.73 -3.37 -8.43
N ALA A 155 -5.51 -3.25 -8.95
CA ALA A 155 -4.60 -4.36 -9.22
C ALA A 155 -3.91 -4.89 -7.95
N HIS A 156 -3.88 -4.09 -6.88
CA HIS A 156 -3.32 -4.47 -5.59
C HIS A 156 -4.31 -4.27 -4.43
N GLY A 157 -4.10 -5.03 -3.35
CA GLY A 157 -5.03 -5.12 -2.23
C GLY A 157 -6.16 -6.13 -2.47
N LYS A 158 -7.07 -6.21 -1.50
CA LYS A 158 -8.24 -7.09 -1.54
C LYS A 158 -9.49 -6.24 -1.59
N ARG A 159 -10.35 -6.46 -2.60
CA ARG A 159 -11.71 -5.90 -2.59
C ARG A 159 -12.56 -6.67 -1.59
N LEU A 160 -13.36 -5.94 -0.84
CA LEU A 160 -14.37 -6.53 0.02
C LEU A 160 -15.63 -6.77 -0.81
N SER A 161 -16.31 -7.87 -0.55
CA SER A 161 -17.59 -8.21 -1.15
C SER A 161 -17.52 -8.51 -2.66
N ALA A 162 -17.88 -7.54 -3.51
CA ALA A 162 -18.10 -7.75 -4.93
C ALA A 162 -17.29 -6.78 -5.82
N TRP A 163 -17.30 -7.03 -7.13
CA TRP A 163 -16.52 -6.27 -8.11
C TRP A 163 -17.28 -5.07 -8.70
N ALA A 164 -18.60 -5.04 -8.55
CA ALA A 164 -19.42 -3.91 -8.96
C ALA A 164 -19.22 -2.70 -8.03
N PRO A 165 -19.56 -1.47 -8.48
CA PRO A 165 -19.64 -0.31 -7.59
C PRO A 165 -20.72 -0.51 -6.50
N PRO A 166 -20.57 0.12 -5.33
CA PRO A 166 -19.40 0.88 -4.86
C PRO A 166 -18.21 -0.04 -4.58
N ARG A 167 -17.01 0.45 -4.88
CA ARG A 167 -15.77 -0.27 -4.58
C ARG A 167 -15.43 -0.12 -3.10
N VAL A 168 -15.36 -1.22 -2.38
CA VAL A 168 -14.75 -1.30 -1.05
C VAL A 168 -13.44 -2.06 -1.13
N SER A 169 -12.38 -1.53 -0.53
CA SER A 169 -11.06 -2.14 -0.56
C SER A 169 -10.45 -2.16 0.83
N TYR A 170 -9.73 -3.22 1.15
CA TYR A 170 -8.82 -3.23 2.28
C TYR A 170 -7.65 -2.29 2.00
N THR A 171 -7.25 -1.56 3.04
CA THR A 171 -6.03 -0.76 3.12
C THR A 171 -4.80 -1.65 3.31
N CYS A 172 -3.61 -1.06 3.23
CA CYS A 172 -2.34 -1.77 3.35
C CYS A 172 -2.27 -2.57 4.66
N VAL A 173 -2.67 -1.96 5.78
CA VAL A 173 -2.51 -2.51 7.14
C VAL A 173 -3.55 -3.56 7.53
N GLU A 174 -4.56 -3.78 6.69
CA GLU A 174 -5.54 -4.86 6.88
C GLU A 174 -5.01 -6.21 6.37
N CYS A 175 -4.03 -6.18 5.47
CA CYS A 175 -3.35 -7.38 4.97
C CYS A 175 -1.90 -7.49 5.50
N HIS A 176 -1.22 -6.36 5.69
CA HIS A 176 0.17 -6.30 6.11
C HIS A 176 0.26 -5.86 7.58
N ASN A 177 1.13 -6.50 8.36
CA ASN A 177 1.51 -5.97 9.65
C ASN A 177 2.36 -4.70 9.45
N PRO A 178 1.95 -3.51 9.91
CA PRO A 178 2.72 -2.27 9.68
C PRO A 178 4.12 -2.29 10.31
N HIS A 179 4.36 -3.13 11.32
CA HIS A 179 5.66 -3.30 11.95
C HIS A 179 6.51 -4.42 11.33
N ASP A 180 5.93 -5.28 10.49
CA ASP A 180 6.62 -6.31 9.72
C ASP A 180 5.87 -6.56 8.40
N PRO A 181 5.90 -5.61 7.45
CA PRO A 181 4.96 -5.63 6.31
C PRO A 181 5.24 -6.74 5.31
N LYS A 182 6.49 -7.25 5.25
CA LYS A 182 6.88 -8.23 4.26
C LYS A 182 6.21 -9.56 4.56
N PHE A 183 5.45 -10.11 3.61
CA PHE A 183 4.99 -11.48 3.71
C PHE A 183 6.19 -12.44 3.72
N LYS A 184 6.17 -13.39 4.65
CA LYS A 184 7.13 -14.49 4.65
C LYS A 184 7.00 -15.27 3.34
N GLN A 185 8.13 -15.62 2.75
CA GLN A 185 8.13 -16.52 1.61
C GLN A 185 7.49 -17.83 2.04
N ARG A 186 6.43 -18.22 1.34
CA ARG A 186 5.75 -19.49 1.55
C ARG A 186 5.67 -20.20 0.21
N MET A 187 5.82 -21.52 0.24
CA MET A 187 5.51 -22.30 -0.94
C MET A 187 4.02 -22.12 -1.26
N PRO A 188 3.62 -22.07 -2.54
CA PRO A 188 2.22 -22.13 -2.89
C PRO A 188 1.62 -23.35 -2.20
N SER A 189 0.54 -23.15 -1.43
CA SER A 189 -0.22 -24.27 -0.89
C SER A 189 -0.78 -25.01 -2.09
N ARG A 190 -0.12 -26.10 -2.51
CA ARG A 190 -0.74 -27.03 -3.43
C ARG A 190 -1.92 -27.59 -2.66
N HIS A 191 -3.14 -27.35 -3.14
CA HIS A 191 -4.23 -28.27 -2.87
C HIS A 191 -3.88 -29.57 -3.60
N LEU A 192 -2.91 -30.32 -3.07
CA LEU A 192 -2.75 -31.71 -3.45
C LEU A 192 -4.03 -32.38 -2.98
N ASN A 193 -4.72 -33.07 -3.89
CA ASN A 193 -5.74 -34.04 -3.52
C ASN A 193 -5.03 -35.19 -2.79
N VAL A 194 -4.58 -34.95 -1.56
CA VAL A 194 -4.04 -36.00 -0.72
C VAL A 194 -5.23 -36.66 -0.08
N SER A 195 -5.39 -37.97 -0.31
CA SER A 195 -6.35 -38.77 0.44
C SER A 195 -6.10 -38.57 1.94
N SER A 196 -7.16 -38.69 2.72
CA SER A 196 -7.24 -38.39 4.16
C SER A 196 -6.21 -39.09 5.07
N GLU A 197 -5.31 -39.90 4.54
CA GLU A 197 -4.32 -40.67 5.29
C GLU A 197 -3.00 -39.91 5.54
N ASP A 198 -2.69 -38.83 4.81
CA ASP A 198 -1.37 -38.15 4.88
C ASP A 198 -1.42 -36.80 5.63
N GLN A 199 -2.54 -36.45 6.27
CA GLN A 199 -2.69 -35.17 6.97
C GLN A 199 -1.98 -35.12 8.32
N THR A 200 -1.48 -36.23 8.86
CA THR A 200 -0.92 -36.30 10.21
C THR A 200 0.57 -35.96 10.32
N LEU A 201 1.25 -35.60 9.22
CA LEU A 201 2.72 -35.41 9.23
C LEU A 201 3.19 -33.94 9.18
N ASN A 202 2.29 -32.95 9.10
CA ASN A 202 2.67 -31.56 8.87
C ASN A 202 2.32 -30.58 10.01
N GLU A 203 2.08 -31.04 11.24
CA GLU A 203 1.74 -30.16 12.39
C GLU A 203 2.92 -29.80 13.32
N GLU A 204 4.17 -30.06 12.95
CA GLU A 204 5.34 -29.60 13.73
C GLU A 204 6.23 -28.62 12.95
N HIS A 205 5.78 -27.37 12.78
CA HIS A 205 6.69 -26.21 12.69
C HIS A 205 6.02 -24.86 12.97
#